data_AF-A0A2T8HNI6-F1
#
_entry.id   AF-A0A2T8HNI6-F1
#
_cell.length_a   1.000
_cell.length_b   1.000
_cell.length_c   1.000
_cell.angle_alpha   90.00
_cell.angle_beta   90.00
_cell.angle_gamma   90.00
#
_symmetry.space_group_name_H-M   'P 1'
#
loop_
_entity.id
_entity.type
_entity.pdbx_description
1 polymer ?
#
loop_
_entity_poly.entity_id
_entity_poly.type
_entity_poly.pdbx_seq_one_letter_code
_entity_poly.pdbx_strand_id
1 'polypeptide(L)'
;MEISEEIPEAGNNDRPESNREKCWNYSLQSFGKSYIFNNRARFYETWLRRLSLLGVIVPIMVGATAMAYNLDTPIFNYILALSAPLSLLQVLMSCFSLVNKWDDKYSYAIEAINEHDNLSEAFKKLATSNGKGDVSERKFEKLETRLISLNKNDSKQLITDRERRMGMRSGLREFQRGCAGCGEIPISMQSTKCPVCGEFEKKNITKHFTHG
;
A
#
# COMPACT_ATOMS: atom_id res chain seq x y z
N MET A 1 10.21 28.67 8.76
CA MET A 1 8.85 28.51 9.31
C MET A 1 8.58 27.01 9.26
N GLU A 2 9.12 26.30 10.25
CA GLU A 2 9.02 24.85 10.36
C GLU A 2 7.68 24.52 11.01
N ILE A 3 6.81 23.84 10.27
CA ILE A 3 5.56 23.31 10.81
C ILE A 3 5.90 21.92 11.33
N SER A 4 6.19 21.85 12.62
CA SER A 4 6.21 20.61 13.39
C SER A 4 4.78 20.08 13.45
N GLU A 5 4.50 19.08 12.64
CA GLU A 5 3.21 18.38 12.62
C GLU A 5 3.13 17.52 13.91
N GLU A 6 2.41 18.05 14.90
CA GLU A 6 2.08 17.36 16.14
C GLU A 6 1.29 16.08 15.83
N ILE A 7 1.85 14.95 16.27
CA ILE A 7 1.15 13.67 16.32
C ILE A 7 0.00 13.84 17.33
N PRO A 8 -1.27 13.56 16.98
CA PRO A 8 -2.36 13.71 17.93
C PRO A 8 -2.20 12.70 19.06
N GLU A 9 -1.88 13.22 20.25
CA GLU A 9 -1.82 12.49 21.50
C GLU A 9 -3.19 11.90 21.84
N ALA A 10 -3.28 10.58 21.85
CA ALA A 10 -4.44 9.87 22.32
C ALA A 10 -4.44 9.86 23.86
N GLY A 11 -5.40 10.57 24.46
CA GLY A 11 -6.04 10.22 25.73
C GLY A 11 -5.14 10.05 26.96
N ASN A 12 -5.10 11.11 27.77
CA ASN A 12 -4.53 11.17 29.11
C ASN A 12 -4.81 9.92 29.98
N ASN A 13 -3.75 9.15 30.26
CA ASN A 13 -3.59 8.27 31.40
C ASN A 13 -2.13 8.41 31.85
N ASP A 14 -1.87 9.25 32.86
CA ASP A 14 -0.55 9.55 33.44
C ASP A 14 0.11 8.34 34.15
N ARG A 15 0.28 7.23 33.43
CA ARG A 15 1.19 6.13 33.77
C ARG A 15 2.19 6.02 32.63
N PRO A 16 3.51 5.95 32.90
CA PRO A 16 4.48 5.70 31.85
C PRO A 16 4.10 4.39 31.15
N GLU A 17 3.71 4.47 29.87
CA GLU A 17 3.40 3.29 29.07
C GLU A 17 4.57 2.32 29.18
N SER A 18 4.28 1.09 29.61
CA SER A 18 5.32 0.08 29.66
C SER A 18 5.87 -0.16 28.25
N ASN A 19 7.18 -0.41 28.11
CA ASN A 19 7.79 -0.73 26.80
C ASN A 19 7.04 -1.87 26.07
N ARG A 20 6.38 -2.75 26.81
CA ARG A 20 5.54 -3.82 26.28
C ARG A 20 4.29 -3.30 25.56
N GLU A 21 3.63 -2.28 26.09
CA GLU A 21 2.46 -1.65 25.48
C GLU A 21 2.84 -0.92 24.20
N LYS A 22 3.94 -0.16 24.24
CA LYS A 22 4.54 0.46 23.05
C LYS A 22 4.84 -0.57 21.96
N CYS A 23 5.42 -1.72 22.32
CA CYS A 23 5.66 -2.80 21.36
C CYS A 23 4.36 -3.28 20.70
N TRP A 24 3.28 -3.48 21.46
CA TRP A 24 1.99 -3.87 20.87
C TRP A 24 1.41 -2.79 19.95
N ASN A 25 1.55 -1.52 20.33
CA ASN A 25 1.09 -0.38 19.53
C ASN A 25 1.90 -0.25 18.23
N TYR A 26 3.24 -0.31 18.30
CA TYR A 26 4.12 -0.26 17.12
C TYR A 26 3.90 -1.47 16.21
N SER A 27 3.72 -2.67 16.77
CA SER A 27 3.42 -3.87 15.99
C SER A 27 2.13 -3.70 15.16
N LEU A 28 1.06 -3.22 15.79
CA LEU A 28 -0.21 -2.96 15.13
C LEU A 28 -0.07 -1.89 14.02
N GLN A 29 0.61 -0.78 14.32
CA GLN A 29 0.80 0.32 13.36
C GLN A 29 1.64 -0.12 12.15
N SER A 30 2.74 -0.85 12.37
CA SER A 30 3.56 -1.40 11.29
C SER A 30 2.77 -2.37 10.43
N PHE A 31 1.99 -3.28 11.02
CA PHE A 31 1.11 -4.15 10.23
C PHE A 31 0.09 -3.37 9.40
N GLY A 32 -0.52 -2.33 9.98
CA GLY A 32 -1.43 -1.45 9.27
C GLY A 32 -0.78 -0.76 8.07
N LYS A 33 0.47 -0.30 8.21
CA LYS A 33 1.25 0.28 7.11
C LYS A 33 1.59 -0.74 6.02
N SER A 34 2.01 -1.94 6.40
CA SER A 34 2.24 -3.03 5.44
C SER A 34 1.00 -3.28 4.59
N TYR A 35 -0.19 -3.32 5.21
CA TYR A 35 -1.45 -3.48 4.49
C TYR A 35 -1.71 -2.37 3.46
N ILE A 36 -1.41 -1.11 3.80
CA ILE A 36 -1.53 0.03 2.89
C ILE A 36 -0.61 -0.17 1.67
N PHE A 37 0.67 -0.48 1.91
CA PHE A 37 1.64 -0.67 0.83
C PHE A 37 1.32 -1.91 -0.01
N ASN A 38 0.78 -2.98 0.58
CA ASN A 38 0.29 -4.14 -0.17
C ASN A 38 -0.84 -3.77 -1.15
N ASN A 39 -1.80 -2.95 -0.71
CA ASN A 39 -2.85 -2.48 -1.61
C ASN A 39 -2.29 -1.60 -2.74
N ARG A 40 -1.28 -0.76 -2.47
CA ARG A 40 -0.57 0.02 -3.48
C ARG A 40 0.19 -0.88 -4.46
N ALA A 41 0.93 -1.87 -3.95
CA ALA A 41 1.69 -2.81 -4.77
C ALA A 41 0.78 -3.57 -5.73
N ARG A 42 -0.34 -4.13 -5.25
CA ARG A 42 -1.34 -4.82 -6.09
C ARG A 42 -1.90 -3.93 -7.19
N PHE A 43 -2.13 -2.65 -6.90
CA PHE A 43 -2.59 -1.69 -7.90
C PHE A 43 -1.56 -1.53 -9.02
N TYR A 44 -0.31 -1.19 -8.67
CA TYR A 44 0.74 -0.99 -9.68
C TYR A 44 1.07 -2.28 -10.43
N GLU A 45 1.17 -3.41 -9.75
CA GLU A 45 1.39 -4.74 -10.36
C GLU A 45 0.34 -5.02 -11.43
N THR A 46 -0.95 -4.84 -11.10
CA THR A 46 -2.05 -5.13 -12.02
C THR A 46 -1.98 -4.25 -13.25
N TRP A 47 -1.67 -2.96 -13.09
CA TRP A 47 -1.56 -2.02 -14.20
C TRP A 47 -0.34 -2.29 -15.07
N LEU A 48 0.84 -2.45 -14.47
CA LEU A 48 2.08 -2.76 -15.17
C LEU A 48 1.95 -4.08 -15.96
N ARG A 49 1.36 -5.11 -15.35
CA ARG A 49 1.10 -6.40 -16.01
C ARG A 49 0.16 -6.25 -17.21
N ARG A 50 -0.89 -5.44 -17.11
CA ARG A 50 -1.80 -5.16 -18.24
C ARG A 50 -1.08 -4.42 -19.37
N LEU A 51 -0.25 -3.44 -19.05
CA LEU A 51 0.52 -2.69 -20.05
C LEU A 51 1.51 -3.60 -20.79
N SER A 52 2.25 -4.43 -20.05
CA SER A 52 3.17 -5.41 -20.60
C SER A 52 2.45 -6.43 -21.50
N LEU A 53 1.31 -6.95 -21.03
CA LEU A 53 0.51 -7.92 -21.79
C LEU A 53 -0.03 -7.33 -23.10
N LEU A 54 -0.55 -6.09 -23.09
CA LEU A 54 -1.00 -5.41 -24.31
C LEU A 54 0.16 -5.15 -25.28
N GLY A 55 1.31 -4.71 -24.77
CA GLY A 55 2.50 -4.45 -25.59
C GLY A 55 3.06 -5.70 -26.27
N VAL A 56 2.79 -6.90 -25.75
CA VAL A 56 3.24 -8.18 -26.33
C VAL A 56 2.18 -8.82 -27.21
N ILE A 57 0.91 -8.87 -26.77
CA ILE A 57 -0.15 -9.55 -27.51
C ILE A 57 -0.46 -8.86 -28.84
N VAL A 58 -0.51 -7.53 -28.87
CA VAL A 58 -0.90 -6.80 -30.08
C VAL A 58 0.09 -7.04 -31.23
N PRO A 59 1.41 -6.88 -31.05
CA PRO A 59 2.38 -7.22 -32.09
C PRO A 59 2.34 -8.69 -32.51
N ILE A 60 2.17 -9.63 -31.55
CA ILE A 60 2.09 -11.07 -31.86
C ILE A 60 0.88 -11.36 -32.74
N MET A 61 -0.29 -10.78 -32.44
CA MET A 61 -1.49 -10.99 -33.23
C MET A 61 -1.34 -10.46 -34.66
N VAL A 62 -0.77 -9.26 -34.82
CA VAL A 62 -0.51 -8.66 -36.15
C VAL A 62 0.53 -9.48 -36.92
N GLY A 63 1.62 -9.89 -36.27
CA GLY A 63 2.68 -10.69 -36.89
C GLY A 63 2.20 -12.09 -37.30
N ALA A 64 1.47 -12.79 -36.42
CA ALA A 64 0.93 -14.11 -36.70
C ALA A 64 -0.10 -14.07 -37.85
N THR A 65 -0.93 -13.04 -37.91
CA THR A 65 -1.94 -12.91 -38.98
C THR A 65 -1.31 -12.54 -40.32
N ALA A 66 -0.28 -11.69 -40.33
CA ALA A 66 0.52 -11.42 -41.53
C ALA A 66 1.25 -12.67 -42.07
N MET A 67 1.65 -13.61 -41.19
CA MET A 67 2.28 -14.86 -41.60
C MET A 67 1.28 -15.92 -42.06
N ALA A 68 0.11 -16.00 -41.43
CA ALA A 68 -0.88 -17.03 -41.69
C ALA A 68 -1.75 -16.74 -42.93
N TYR A 69 -2.00 -15.46 -43.23
CA TYR A 69 -2.85 -15.03 -44.32
C TYR A 69 -2.09 -14.13 -45.29
N ASN A 70 -2.53 -14.10 -46.55
CA ASN A 70 -2.01 -13.12 -47.50
C ASN A 70 -2.42 -11.69 -47.07
N LEU A 71 -1.58 -10.70 -47.35
CA LEU A 71 -1.75 -9.31 -46.88
C LEU A 71 -3.02 -8.64 -47.43
N ASP A 72 -3.54 -9.12 -48.56
CA ASP A 72 -4.73 -8.55 -49.22
C ASP A 72 -6.06 -9.10 -48.69
N THR A 73 -6.03 -9.95 -47.66
CA THR A 73 -7.25 -10.53 -47.09
C THR A 73 -8.03 -9.50 -46.25
N PRO A 74 -9.38 -9.50 -46.30
CA PRO A 74 -10.19 -8.58 -45.51
C PRO A 74 -9.96 -8.74 -43.99
N ILE A 75 -9.62 -9.95 -43.55
CA ILE A 75 -9.30 -10.27 -42.14
C ILE A 75 -8.09 -9.46 -41.67
N PHE A 76 -7.03 -9.37 -42.48
CA PHE A 76 -5.83 -8.61 -42.14
C PHE A 76 -6.14 -7.12 -41.97
N ASN A 77 -6.96 -6.55 -42.87
CA ASN A 77 -7.38 -5.15 -42.79
C ASN A 77 -8.18 -4.84 -41.51
N TYR A 78 -9.08 -5.75 -41.08
CA TYR A 78 -9.81 -5.56 -39.81
C TYR A 78 -8.89 -5.60 -38.59
N ILE A 79 -7.90 -6.50 -38.58
CA ILE A 79 -6.94 -6.61 -37.48
C ILE A 79 -6.08 -5.35 -37.39
N LEU A 80 -5.60 -4.83 -38.53
CA LEU A 80 -4.86 -3.57 -38.58
C LEU A 80 -5.70 -2.38 -38.08
N ALA A 81 -6.96 -2.29 -38.51
CA ALA A 81 -7.87 -1.25 -38.09
C ALA A 81 -8.12 -1.26 -36.58
N LEU A 82 -8.12 -2.43 -35.93
CA LEU A 82 -8.25 -2.56 -34.48
C LEU A 82 -6.91 -2.38 -33.74
N SER A 83 -5.80 -2.87 -34.29
CA SER A 83 -4.49 -2.80 -33.64
C SER A 83 -3.95 -1.38 -33.58
N ALA A 84 -4.20 -0.56 -34.60
CA ALA A 84 -3.72 0.82 -34.65
C ALA A 84 -4.17 1.68 -33.45
N PRO A 85 -5.48 1.81 -33.15
CA PRO A 85 -5.93 2.58 -31.98
C PRO A 85 -5.50 1.94 -30.66
N LEU A 86 -5.43 0.60 -30.60
CA LEU A 86 -5.02 -0.11 -29.38
C LEU A 86 -3.54 0.12 -29.05
N SER A 87 -2.67 0.07 -30.06
CA SER A 87 -1.24 0.38 -29.93
C SER A 87 -1.03 1.84 -29.55
N LEU A 88 -1.77 2.77 -30.16
CA LEU A 88 -1.70 4.18 -29.79
C LEU A 88 -2.06 4.39 -28.31
N LEU A 89 -3.17 3.80 -27.86
CA LEU A 89 -3.58 3.87 -26.45
C LEU A 89 -2.54 3.24 -25.52
N GLN A 90 -1.96 2.10 -25.90
CA GLN A 90 -0.93 1.41 -25.13
C GLN A 90 0.33 2.27 -24.98
N VAL A 91 0.81 2.91 -26.05
CA VAL A 91 1.98 3.80 -26.00
C VAL A 91 1.72 5.00 -25.09
N LEU A 92 0.55 5.62 -25.18
CA LEU A 92 0.17 6.74 -24.31
C LEU A 92 0.18 6.33 -22.83
N MET A 93 -0.42 5.18 -22.51
CA MET A 93 -0.45 4.67 -21.14
C MET A 93 0.93 4.25 -20.64
N SER A 94 1.78 3.66 -21.48
CA SER A 94 3.16 3.33 -21.13
C SER A 94 3.98 4.58 -20.83
N CYS A 95 3.85 5.63 -21.65
CA CYS A 95 4.49 6.92 -21.39
C CYS A 95 4.00 7.52 -20.06
N PHE A 96 2.69 7.48 -19.80
CA PHE A 96 2.12 7.95 -18.54
C PHE A 96 2.64 7.18 -17.32
N SER A 97 2.73 5.85 -17.42
CA SER A 97 3.29 4.98 -16.38
C SER A 97 4.76 5.33 -16.06
N LEU A 98 5.55 5.59 -17.11
CA LEU A 98 6.96 5.94 -17.00
C LEU A 98 7.16 7.30 -16.32
N VAL A 99 6.43 8.33 -16.75
CA VAL A 99 6.49 9.67 -16.14
C VAL A 99 6.09 9.64 -14.67
N ASN A 100 5.09 8.82 -14.33
CA ASN A 100 4.63 8.66 -12.94
C ASN A 100 5.46 7.66 -12.12
N LYS A 101 6.52 7.08 -12.71
CA LYS A 101 7.45 6.13 -12.08
C LYS A 101 6.73 4.98 -11.38
N TRP A 102 5.77 4.35 -12.06
CA TRP A 102 4.98 3.26 -11.47
C TRP A 102 5.84 2.06 -11.06
N ASP A 103 6.90 1.74 -11.81
CA ASP A 103 7.86 0.69 -11.45
C ASP A 103 8.63 0.99 -10.14
N ASP A 104 9.08 2.24 -9.96
CA ASP A 104 9.75 2.66 -8.72
C ASP A 104 8.77 2.59 -7.53
N LYS A 105 7.54 3.07 -7.73
CA LYS A 105 6.49 3.04 -6.69
C LYS A 105 6.09 1.62 -6.33
N TYR A 106 6.03 0.72 -7.31
CA TYR A 106 5.79 -0.71 -7.09
C TYR A 106 6.92 -1.33 -6.26
N SER A 107 8.17 -1.13 -6.69
CA SER A 107 9.35 -1.67 -6.03
C SER A 107 9.46 -1.19 -4.58
N TYR A 108 9.28 0.11 -4.36
CA TYR A 108 9.24 0.69 -3.02
C TYR A 108 8.10 0.10 -2.17
N ALA A 109 6.90 -0.08 -2.74
CA ALA A 109 5.79 -0.65 -2.00
C ALA A 109 6.09 -2.09 -1.54
N ILE A 110 6.73 -2.90 -2.38
CA ILE A 110 7.15 -4.27 -2.02
C ILE A 110 8.21 -4.24 -0.90
N GLU A 111 9.20 -3.35 -1.00
CA GLU A 111 10.21 -3.17 0.05
C GLU A 111 9.55 -2.78 1.38
N ALA A 112 8.67 -1.77 1.36
CA ALA A 112 7.97 -1.29 2.55
C ALA A 112 7.09 -2.37 3.21
N ILE A 113 6.40 -3.21 2.43
CA ILE A 113 5.64 -4.36 2.96
C ILE A 113 6.56 -5.26 3.79
N ASN A 114 7.68 -5.69 3.21
CA ASN A 114 8.61 -6.59 3.87
C ASN A 114 9.20 -5.94 5.12
N GLU A 115 9.58 -4.66 5.07
CA GLU A 115 10.14 -3.96 6.22
C GLU A 115 9.13 -3.82 7.37
N HIS A 116 7.89 -3.41 7.06
CA HIS A 116 6.83 -3.22 8.05
C HIS A 116 6.32 -4.55 8.62
N ASP A 117 6.23 -5.61 7.83
CA ASP A 117 5.85 -6.95 8.32
C ASP A 117 6.91 -7.51 9.27
N ASN A 118 8.19 -7.41 8.87
CA ASN A 118 9.31 -7.84 9.72
C ASN A 118 9.34 -7.07 11.04
N LEU A 119 9.09 -5.75 10.99
CA LEU A 119 9.08 -4.89 12.16
C LEU A 119 7.87 -5.19 13.06
N SER A 120 6.70 -5.42 12.47
CA SER A 120 5.50 -5.83 13.18
C SER A 120 5.73 -7.13 13.95
N GLU A 121 6.28 -8.14 13.30
CA GLU A 121 6.54 -9.44 13.92
C GLU A 121 7.63 -9.32 15.01
N ALA A 122 8.68 -8.52 14.78
CA ALA A 122 9.73 -8.28 15.76
C ALA A 122 9.20 -7.62 17.04
N PHE A 123 8.37 -6.58 16.90
CA PHE A 123 7.72 -5.95 18.05
C PHE A 123 6.73 -6.89 18.74
N LYS A 124 5.95 -7.69 17.99
CA LYS A 124 5.04 -8.70 18.55
C LYS A 124 5.78 -9.74 19.38
N LYS A 125 6.92 -10.23 18.86
CA LYS A 125 7.82 -11.16 19.57
C LYS A 125 8.36 -10.54 20.84
N LEU A 126 8.82 -9.29 20.79
CA LEU A 126 9.33 -8.58 21.96
C LEU A 126 8.23 -8.36 23.02
N ALA A 127 7.02 -8.00 22.59
CA ALA A 127 5.87 -7.79 23.47
C ALA A 127 5.37 -9.06 24.15
N THR A 128 5.54 -10.21 23.50
CA THR A 128 5.15 -11.52 24.03
C THR A 128 6.25 -12.13 24.91
N SER A 129 7.51 -11.75 24.69
CA SER A 129 8.62 -12.25 25.49
C SER A 129 8.56 -11.72 26.92
N ASN A 130 8.62 -12.63 27.91
CA ASN A 130 8.70 -12.28 29.33
C ASN A 130 10.09 -11.77 29.76
N GLY A 131 10.94 -11.36 28.81
CA GLY A 131 12.31 -10.93 29.07
C GLY A 131 12.32 -9.61 29.84
N LYS A 132 12.53 -9.69 31.16
CA LYS A 132 12.79 -8.53 32.02
C LYS A 132 14.30 -8.27 32.06
N GLY A 133 14.71 -7.01 31.89
CA GLY A 133 16.11 -6.56 32.01
C GLY A 133 16.65 -5.81 30.78
N ASP A 134 17.89 -5.32 30.90
CA ASP A 134 18.64 -4.47 29.94
C ASP A 134 18.65 -5.02 28.49
N VAL A 135 18.71 -6.34 28.31
CA VAL A 135 18.70 -6.97 26.97
C VAL A 135 17.39 -6.71 26.21
N SER A 136 16.26 -6.63 26.90
CA SER A 136 14.95 -6.35 26.29
C SER A 136 14.84 -4.88 25.87
N GLU A 137 15.41 -3.98 26.69
CA GLU A 137 15.44 -2.54 26.45
C GLU A 137 16.32 -2.17 25.27
N ARG A 138 17.54 -2.72 25.18
CA ARG A 138 18.40 -2.53 24.00
C ARG A 138 17.77 -3.04 22.71
N LYS A 139 17.03 -4.16 22.77
CA LYS A 139 16.29 -4.68 21.61
C LYS A 139 15.16 -3.74 21.20
N PHE A 140 14.43 -3.20 22.18
CA PHE A 140 13.38 -2.22 21.94
C PHE A 140 13.94 -0.97 21.26
N GLU A 141 14.98 -0.35 21.83
CA GLU A 141 15.61 0.86 21.29
C GLU A 141 16.12 0.65 19.86
N LYS A 142 16.70 -0.52 19.57
CA LYS A 142 17.13 -0.88 18.21
C LYS A 142 15.96 -0.94 17.23
N LEU A 143 14.84 -1.57 17.62
CA LEU A 143 13.65 -1.66 16.77
C LEU A 143 12.97 -0.30 16.61
N GLU A 144 12.91 0.51 17.67
CA GLU A 144 12.35 1.86 17.64
C GLU A 144 13.16 2.78 16.73
N THR A 145 14.50 2.74 16.82
CA THR A 145 15.39 3.48 15.91
C THR A 145 15.13 3.09 14.45
N ARG A 146 14.94 1.79 14.17
CA ARG A 146 14.59 1.31 12.83
C ARG A 146 13.22 1.84 12.39
N LEU A 147 12.22 1.79 13.27
CA LEU A 147 10.87 2.32 13.00
C LEU A 147 10.93 3.82 12.66
N ILE A 148 11.68 4.61 13.43
CA ILE A 148 11.84 6.05 13.19
C ILE A 148 12.49 6.31 11.84
N SER A 149 13.55 5.57 11.50
CA SER A 149 14.20 5.67 10.18
C SER A 149 13.23 5.34 9.04
N LEU A 150 12.45 4.27 9.20
CA LEU A 150 11.45 3.86 8.22
C LEU A 150 10.35 4.90 8.07
N ASN A 151 9.84 5.46 9.18
CA ASN A 151 8.84 6.53 9.15
C ASN A 151 9.34 7.78 8.43
N LYS A 152 10.63 8.13 8.56
CA LYS A 152 11.23 9.22 7.79
C LYS A 152 11.23 8.92 6.29
N ASN A 153 11.45 7.67 5.89
CA ASN A 153 11.35 7.27 4.48
C ASN A 153 9.90 7.28 3.98
N ASP A 154 8.97 6.72 4.76
CA ASP A 154 7.53 6.69 4.45
C ASP A 154 6.93 8.09 4.32
N SER A 155 7.45 9.09 5.05
CA SER A 155 6.97 10.48 4.99
C SER A 155 7.04 11.07 3.58
N LYS A 156 7.93 10.53 2.73
CA LYS A 156 8.07 10.92 1.32
C LYS A 156 6.94 10.38 0.44
N GLN A 157 6.19 9.40 0.93
CA GLN A 157 5.24 8.57 0.18
C GLN A 157 3.80 8.91 0.58
N LEU A 158 3.42 10.19 0.45
CA LEU A 158 2.10 10.78 0.72
C LEU A 158 1.01 9.74 1.06
N ILE A 159 0.83 9.44 2.35
CA ILE A 159 -0.19 8.50 2.81
C ILE A 159 -1.43 9.31 3.17
N THR A 160 -2.50 9.10 2.41
CA THR A 160 -3.77 9.79 2.64
C THR A 160 -4.41 9.33 3.95
N ASP A 161 -5.19 10.20 4.61
CA ASP A 161 -5.92 9.80 5.83
C ASP A 161 -6.88 8.64 5.58
N ARG A 162 -7.40 8.54 4.36
CA ARG A 162 -8.20 7.39 3.92
C ARG A 162 -7.41 6.09 4.01
N GLU A 163 -6.18 6.08 3.51
CA GLU A 163 -5.30 4.91 3.62
C GLU A 163 -4.89 4.64 5.06
N ARG A 164 -4.59 5.67 5.85
CA ARG A 164 -4.28 5.53 7.28
C ARG A 164 -5.41 4.84 8.03
N ARG A 165 -6.66 5.25 7.81
CA ARG A 165 -7.85 4.65 8.43
C ARG A 165 -8.10 3.21 7.98
N MET A 166 -7.83 2.92 6.71
CA MET A 166 -7.86 1.57 6.17
C MET A 166 -6.80 0.66 6.82
N GLY A 167 -5.55 1.12 6.93
CA GLY A 167 -4.47 0.40 7.60
C GLY A 167 -4.71 0.22 9.10
N MET A 168 -5.29 1.24 9.76
CA MET A 168 -5.70 1.14 11.15
C MET A 168 -6.74 0.03 11.34
N ARG A 169 -7.76 -0.04 10.47
CA ARG A 169 -8.77 -1.10 10.54
C ARG A 169 -8.18 -2.49 10.32
N SER A 170 -7.25 -2.66 9.37
CA SER A 170 -6.61 -3.96 9.14
C SER A 170 -5.75 -4.38 10.33
N GLY A 171 -5.02 -3.46 10.95
CA GLY A 171 -4.28 -3.71 12.19
C GLY A 171 -5.19 -4.10 13.36
N LEU A 172 -6.26 -3.37 13.60
CA LEU A 172 -7.23 -3.70 14.66
C LEU A 172 -7.85 -5.09 14.47
N ARG A 173 -8.15 -5.46 13.21
CA ARG A 173 -8.64 -6.81 12.85
C ARG A 173 -7.61 -7.90 13.13
N GLU A 174 -6.37 -7.72 12.68
CA GLU A 174 -5.32 -8.74 12.85
C GLU A 174 -4.99 -8.98 14.32
N PHE A 175 -4.91 -7.90 15.11
CA PHE A 175 -4.55 -7.97 16.53
C PHE A 175 -5.75 -8.17 17.45
N GLN A 176 -6.97 -8.26 16.90
CA GLN A 176 -8.22 -8.40 17.65
C GLN A 176 -8.36 -7.32 18.74
N ARG A 177 -8.03 -6.07 18.40
CA ARG A 177 -8.09 -4.90 19.31
C ARG A 177 -9.26 -4.00 18.94
N GLY A 178 -9.91 -3.44 19.97
CA GLY A 178 -10.97 -2.46 19.79
C GLY A 178 -10.43 -1.13 19.28
N CYS A 179 -11.16 -0.47 18.38
CA CYS A 179 -10.80 0.86 17.92
C CYS A 179 -10.88 1.87 19.06
N ALA A 180 -9.90 2.77 19.19
CA ALA A 180 -9.94 3.87 20.15
C ALA A 180 -11.11 4.85 19.91
N GLY A 181 -11.61 4.96 18.67
CA GLY A 181 -12.70 5.86 18.32
C GLY A 181 -14.11 5.28 18.51
N CYS A 182 -14.36 4.03 18.10
CA CYS A 182 -15.70 3.42 18.18
C CYS A 182 -15.80 2.19 19.10
N GLY A 183 -14.70 1.71 19.69
CA GLY A 183 -14.68 0.53 20.57
C GLY A 183 -14.87 -0.82 19.87
N GLU A 184 -15.34 -0.84 18.62
CA GLU A 184 -15.59 -2.07 17.87
C GLU A 184 -14.28 -2.79 17.51
N ILE A 185 -14.30 -4.14 17.56
CA ILE A 185 -13.24 -5.00 17.02
C ILE A 185 -13.64 -5.39 15.58
N PRO A 186 -12.92 -4.91 14.55
CA PRO A 186 -13.29 -5.18 13.17
C PRO A 186 -13.13 -6.65 12.79
N ILE A 187 -14.19 -7.28 12.26
CA ILE A 187 -14.15 -8.66 11.71
C ILE A 187 -13.93 -8.66 10.19
N SER A 188 -14.31 -7.56 9.53
CA SER A 188 -14.22 -7.37 8.07
C SER A 188 -13.55 -6.04 7.70
N MET A 189 -13.06 -5.94 6.47
CA MET A 189 -12.52 -4.69 5.90
C MET A 189 -13.61 -3.76 5.35
N GLN A 190 -14.90 -4.01 5.62
CA GLN A 190 -15.98 -3.12 5.22
C GLN A 190 -15.86 -1.78 5.96
N SER A 191 -16.14 -0.68 5.27
CA SER A 191 -15.97 0.65 5.87
C SER A 191 -17.15 0.98 6.77
N THR A 192 -16.86 1.61 7.91
CA THR A 192 -17.88 2.11 8.85
C THR A 192 -17.87 3.63 8.87
N LYS A 193 -18.76 4.27 9.63
CA LYS A 193 -18.81 5.73 9.78
C LYS A 193 -17.76 6.28 10.77
N CYS A 194 -16.88 5.44 11.31
CA CYS A 194 -15.88 5.85 12.30
C CYS A 194 -14.77 6.70 11.64
N PRO A 195 -14.40 7.86 12.21
CA PRO A 195 -13.32 8.70 11.68
C PRO A 195 -11.92 8.10 11.91
N VAL A 196 -11.77 7.05 12.71
CA VAL A 196 -10.45 6.46 13.05
C VAL A 196 -10.19 5.14 12.29
N CYS A 197 -11.15 4.22 12.28
CA CYS A 197 -11.02 2.92 11.61
C CYS A 197 -12.02 2.72 10.46
N GLY A 198 -12.58 3.81 9.94
CA GLY A 198 -13.66 3.82 8.95
C GLY A 198 -13.57 4.98 7.95
N GLU A 199 -14.66 5.20 7.24
CA GLU A 199 -14.87 6.24 6.23
C GLU A 199 -13.78 6.24 5.13
N PHE A 200 -13.36 5.05 4.74
CA PHE A 200 -12.40 4.82 3.66
C PHE A 200 -13.05 4.22 2.40
N GLU A 201 -14.37 4.18 2.32
CA GLU A 201 -15.06 4.00 1.03
C GLU A 201 -14.88 5.25 0.16
N LYS A 202 -14.67 5.07 -1.15
CA LYS A 202 -14.69 6.21 -2.08
C LYS A 202 -16.13 6.74 -2.07
N LYS A 203 -16.37 7.95 -1.54
CA LYS A 203 -17.63 8.67 -1.82
C LYS A 203 -17.76 8.71 -3.34
N ASN A 204 -18.89 8.26 -3.90
CA ASN A 204 -19.12 8.03 -5.33
C ASN A 204 -19.13 9.32 -6.19
N ILE A 205 -18.45 10.37 -5.78
CA ILE A 205 -18.40 11.65 -6.47
C ILE A 205 -16.94 11.82 -6.94
N THR A 206 -16.79 11.90 -8.26
CA THR A 206 -15.55 12.08 -9.06
C THR A 206 -14.51 10.95 -9.05
N LYS A 207 -14.83 9.87 -9.80
CA LYS A 207 -13.83 9.02 -10.49
C LYS A 207 -13.19 9.78 -11.66
N HIS A 208 -12.40 10.83 -11.41
CA HIS A 208 -11.48 11.35 -12.42
C HIS A 208 -10.14 11.66 -11.75
N PHE A 209 -9.15 10.81 -12.03
CA PHE A 209 -7.72 11.06 -11.88
C PHE A 209 -7.25 11.77 -10.60
N THR A 210 -7.31 11.09 -9.45
CA THR A 210 -6.48 11.46 -8.30
C THR A 210 -6.00 10.20 -7.56
N HIS A 211 -4.89 9.66 -8.06
CA HIS A 211 -3.89 8.99 -7.23
C HIS A 211 -2.55 9.67 -7.59
N GLY A 212 -2.41 10.88 -7.07
CA GLY A 212 -1.16 11.61 -6.88
C GLY A 212 -1.03 11.90 -5.40
#